data_AF-A0A850SWP8-F1
#
_entry.id   AF-A0A850SWP8-F1
#
_cell.length_a   1.000
_cell.length_b   1.000
_cell.length_c   1.000
_cell.angle_alpha   90.00
_cell.angle_beta   90.00
_cell.angle_gamma   90.00
#
_symmetry.space_group_name_H-M   'P 1'
#
loop_
_entity.id
_entity.type
_entity.pdbx_description
1 polymer ?
#
loop_
_entity_poly.entity_id
_entity_poly.type
_entity_poly.pdbx_seq_one_letter_code
_entity_poly.pdbx_strand_id
1 'polypeptide(L)'
;MKKKNLSDQEIAQLINLDIEIVKKILSNGCLILFGKGDVRNRFFPDARVSCARFRGRDKSEFIDRLDIEGNYFDVIDTVPKFIKRNTRLYSKIESFHREDIPSYPEIAVREVLINSLAHTDYSIKGMRIFISIFSDRMEIQNPGMLPFGMTLDDFKAGVSKVRNRVICCVFRELGLMEEWGSGYSRIIKSCRDGGYPEPEWIEQGVSMKVAFRPHPETHEENVPVNVPVNSRQQWFLDQVKVGVKVSANDIAEHWKVSEKTAKRDIADLKRKRLIKFRGAPKNGSYFLK
;
A
#
# COMPACT_ATOMS: atom_id res chain seq x y z
N MET A 1 -0.81 -14.14 42.66
CA MET A 1 -1.01 -12.67 42.70
C MET A 1 -2.03 -12.29 41.64
N LYS A 2 -3.16 -11.68 42.02
CA LYS A 2 -4.19 -11.23 41.08
C LYS A 2 -3.64 -10.06 40.24
N LYS A 3 -3.62 -10.19 38.91
CA LYS A 3 -3.33 -9.07 37.99
C LYS A 3 -4.43 -8.03 38.16
N LYS A 4 -4.07 -6.81 38.58
CA LYS A 4 -4.98 -5.67 38.62
C LYS A 4 -5.00 -5.09 37.20
N ASN A 5 -6.05 -5.40 36.43
CA ASN A 5 -6.26 -4.74 35.13
C ASN A 5 -6.66 -3.29 35.42
N LEU A 6 -5.87 -2.35 34.89
CA LEU A 6 -6.23 -0.93 34.91
C LEU A 6 -7.42 -0.73 33.97
N SER A 7 -8.41 0.03 34.43
CA SER A 7 -9.56 0.43 33.63
C SER A 7 -9.16 1.43 32.54
N ASP A 8 -9.95 1.50 31.47
CA ASP A 8 -9.73 2.44 30.36
C ASP A 8 -9.70 3.91 30.82
N GLN A 9 -10.36 4.22 31.94
CA GLN A 9 -10.31 5.54 32.58
C GLN A 9 -8.98 5.82 33.29
N GLU A 10 -8.37 4.82 33.94
CA GLU A 10 -7.05 4.94 34.57
C GLU A 10 -5.94 5.11 33.51
N ILE A 11 -6.07 4.44 32.37
CA ILE A 11 -5.19 4.63 31.19
C ILE A 11 -5.38 6.04 30.61
N ALA A 12 -6.62 6.53 30.52
CA ALA A 12 -6.91 7.88 30.04
C ALA A 12 -6.37 8.98 30.97
N GLN A 13 -6.39 8.78 32.29
CA GLN A 13 -5.77 9.70 33.26
C GLN A 13 -4.24 9.73 33.17
N LEU A 14 -3.59 8.60 32.88
CA LEU A 14 -2.13 8.54 32.65
C LEU A 14 -1.70 9.33 31.39
N ILE A 15 -2.58 9.46 30.40
CA ILE A 15 -2.31 10.18 29.13
C ILE A 15 -2.41 11.71 29.30
N ASN A 16 -3.06 12.20 30.37
CA ASN A 16 -3.23 13.63 30.67
C ASN A 16 -2.19 14.20 31.66
N LEU A 17 -1.07 13.50 31.88
CA LEU A 17 -0.05 13.90 32.85
C LEU A 17 0.96 14.92 32.28
N ASP A 18 1.50 15.69 33.23
CA ASP A 18 2.51 16.74 33.03
C ASP A 18 3.76 16.23 32.29
N ILE A 19 4.36 17.07 31.45
CA ILE A 19 5.39 16.70 30.45
C ILE A 19 6.64 16.08 31.10
N GLU A 20 6.99 16.49 32.31
CA GLU A 20 8.11 15.91 33.07
C GLU A 20 7.80 14.54 33.70
N ILE A 21 6.54 14.29 34.05
CA ILE A 21 6.07 13.01 34.59
C ILE A 21 5.95 11.97 33.46
N VAL A 22 5.50 12.39 32.28
CA VAL A 22 5.46 11.55 31.06
C VAL A 22 6.85 11.02 30.71
N LYS A 23 7.91 11.84 30.83
CA LYS A 23 9.30 11.41 30.61
C LYS A 23 9.82 10.40 31.66
N LYS A 24 9.27 10.40 32.87
CA LYS A 24 9.69 9.47 33.94
C LYS A 24 8.91 8.15 33.96
N ILE A 25 7.71 8.09 33.34
CA ILE A 25 6.78 6.95 33.50
C ILE A 25 6.39 6.29 32.16
N LEU A 26 6.25 7.04 31.06
CA LEU A 26 5.87 6.48 29.75
C LEU A 26 7.09 6.25 28.86
N SER A 27 7.23 5.02 28.37
CA SER A 27 8.23 4.72 27.34
C SER A 27 7.89 5.38 26.00
N ASN A 28 8.91 5.66 25.18
CA ASN A 28 8.72 6.14 23.80
C ASN A 28 7.76 5.26 22.99
N GLY A 29 7.84 3.94 23.17
CA GLY A 29 6.94 2.99 22.50
C GLY A 29 5.48 3.18 22.90
N CYS A 30 5.21 3.46 24.19
CA CYS A 30 3.86 3.78 24.65
C CYS A 30 3.35 5.08 24.02
N LEU A 31 4.19 6.11 23.92
CA LEU A 31 3.79 7.38 23.31
C LEU A 31 3.51 7.25 21.80
N ILE A 32 4.28 6.42 21.09
CA ILE A 32 4.06 6.14 19.66
C ILE A 32 2.73 5.39 19.44
N LEU A 33 2.44 4.40 20.28
CA LEU A 33 1.26 3.54 20.15
C LEU A 33 -0.03 4.18 20.67
N PHE A 34 0.02 4.85 21.82
CA PHE A 34 -1.17 5.30 22.54
C PHE A 34 -1.25 6.82 22.69
N GLY A 35 -0.21 7.55 22.28
CA GLY A 35 -0.21 9.00 22.31
C GLY A 35 -1.28 9.57 21.39
N LYS A 36 -2.01 10.58 21.87
CA LYS A 36 -3.10 11.23 21.13
C LYS A 36 -2.64 12.57 20.56
N GLY A 37 -3.10 12.85 19.34
CA GLY A 37 -3.02 14.16 18.69
C GLY A 37 -1.65 14.83 18.78
N ASP A 38 -1.67 16.09 19.25
CA ASP A 38 -0.52 16.98 19.23
C ASP A 38 0.64 16.53 20.11
N VAL A 39 0.37 15.85 21.23
CA VAL A 39 1.43 15.39 22.14
C VAL A 39 2.32 14.37 21.43
N ARG A 40 1.72 13.36 20.79
CA ARG A 40 2.47 12.37 20.02
C ARG A 40 3.25 13.03 18.88
N ASN A 41 2.59 13.89 18.11
CA ASN A 41 3.18 14.53 16.94
C ASN A 41 4.31 15.50 17.31
N ARG A 42 4.29 16.10 18.50
CA ARG A 42 5.38 16.93 19.01
C ARG A 42 6.67 16.15 19.26
N PHE A 43 6.57 14.93 19.79
CA PHE A 43 7.75 14.11 20.13
C PHE A 43 8.18 13.19 18.97
N PHE A 44 7.21 12.68 18.22
CA PHE A 44 7.40 11.74 17.12
C PHE A 44 6.65 12.16 15.84
N PRO A 45 6.98 13.33 15.25
CA PRO A 45 6.31 13.84 14.04
C PRO A 45 6.52 12.94 12.82
N ASP A 46 7.60 12.16 12.82
CA ASP A 46 7.99 11.27 11.73
C ASP A 46 7.47 9.84 11.91
N ALA A 47 6.90 9.51 13.08
CA ALA A 47 6.21 8.26 13.30
C ALA A 47 4.87 8.30 12.55
N ARG A 48 4.91 8.12 11.23
CA ARG A 48 3.72 8.09 10.36
C ARG A 48 3.96 7.18 9.18
N VAL A 49 2.87 6.82 8.50
CA VAL A 49 2.91 5.97 7.31
C VAL A 49 2.32 6.75 6.14
N SER A 50 3.08 6.86 5.07
CA SER A 50 2.66 7.55 3.84
C SER A 50 2.51 6.54 2.72
N CYS A 51 1.29 6.43 2.20
CA CYS A 51 0.95 5.57 1.08
C CYS A 51 0.77 6.39 -0.20
N ALA A 52 1.26 5.87 -1.32
CA ALA A 52 1.10 6.52 -2.62
C ALA A 52 0.97 5.50 -3.76
N ARG A 53 0.06 5.76 -4.69
CA ARG A 53 -0.04 5.06 -5.99
C ARG A 53 0.53 5.97 -7.07
N PHE A 54 1.47 5.46 -7.85
CA PHE A 54 2.12 6.19 -8.94
C PHE A 54 1.73 5.67 -10.31
N ARG A 55 1.56 6.53 -11.33
CA ARG A 55 1.15 6.04 -12.67
C ARG A 55 2.18 5.09 -13.29
N GLY A 56 3.46 5.40 -13.16
CA GLY A 56 4.55 4.66 -13.78
C GLY A 56 5.37 3.80 -12.80
N ARG A 57 6.62 3.58 -13.18
CA ARG A 57 7.64 2.84 -12.40
C ARG A 57 8.46 3.73 -11.47
N ASP A 58 8.23 5.04 -11.52
CA ASP A 58 8.92 6.07 -10.76
C ASP A 58 7.92 6.91 -9.93
N LYS A 59 8.46 7.84 -9.14
CA LYS A 59 7.69 8.70 -8.22
C LYS A 59 7.22 10.02 -8.87
N SER A 60 7.14 10.10 -10.20
CA SER A 60 6.87 11.35 -10.93
C SER A 60 5.40 11.80 -10.88
N GLU A 61 4.45 10.86 -11.04
CA GLU A 61 3.03 11.17 -11.16
C GLU A 61 2.19 10.38 -10.16
N PHE A 62 1.57 11.10 -9.21
CA PHE A 62 0.65 10.52 -8.24
C PHE A 62 -0.74 10.27 -8.83
N ILE A 63 -1.30 9.10 -8.56
CA ILE A 63 -2.71 8.74 -8.81
C ILE A 63 -3.53 8.88 -7.53
N ASP A 64 -3.02 8.35 -6.42
CA ASP A 64 -3.67 8.36 -5.11
C ASP A 64 -2.61 8.52 -4.02
N ARG A 65 -2.97 9.17 -2.92
CA ARG A 65 -2.11 9.39 -1.76
C ARG A 65 -2.91 9.31 -0.47
N LEU A 66 -2.27 8.79 0.56
CA LEU A 66 -2.83 8.74 1.90
C LEU A 66 -1.71 8.87 2.93
N ASP A 67 -1.77 9.92 3.73
CA ASP A 67 -0.90 10.09 4.89
C ASP A 67 -1.68 9.69 6.15
N ILE A 68 -1.14 8.72 6.89
CA ILE A 68 -1.71 8.23 8.14
C ILE A 68 -0.85 8.77 9.28
N GLU A 69 -1.36 9.81 9.92
CA GLU A 69 -0.76 10.45 11.08
C GLU A 69 -1.49 9.99 12.34
N GLY A 70 -0.76 9.80 13.44
CA GLY A 70 -1.36 9.37 14.70
C GLY A 70 -1.18 7.87 14.98
N ASN A 71 -2.23 7.22 15.48
CA ASN A 71 -2.12 5.91 16.12
C ASN A 71 -1.77 4.80 15.11
N TYR A 72 -0.81 3.94 15.46
CA TYR A 72 -0.42 2.81 14.61
C TYR A 72 -1.47 1.72 14.50
N PHE A 73 -2.46 1.66 15.38
CA PHE A 73 -3.62 0.80 15.17
C PHE A 73 -4.42 1.23 13.95
N ASP A 74 -4.54 2.53 13.67
CA ASP A 74 -5.23 3.03 12.49
C ASP A 74 -4.52 2.61 11.19
N VAL A 75 -3.19 2.51 11.23
CA VAL A 75 -2.37 2.05 10.10
C VAL A 75 -2.72 0.61 9.74
N ILE A 76 -2.90 -0.26 10.73
CA ILE A 76 -3.17 -1.70 10.53
C ILE A 76 -4.49 -1.91 9.77
N ASP A 77 -5.49 -1.06 10.01
CA ASP A 77 -6.79 -1.14 9.31
C ASP A 77 -6.83 -0.38 7.99
N THR A 78 -6.07 0.73 7.91
CA THR A 78 -6.18 1.68 6.80
C THR A 78 -5.29 1.30 5.62
N VAL A 79 -4.06 0.82 5.89
CA VAL A 79 -3.12 0.44 4.84
C VAL A 79 -3.65 -0.69 3.95
N PRO A 80 -4.21 -1.80 4.48
CA PRO A 80 -4.76 -2.85 3.64
C PRO A 80 -5.88 -2.36 2.71
N LYS A 81 -6.74 -1.45 3.21
CA LYS A 81 -7.81 -0.82 2.41
C LYS A 81 -7.22 0.05 1.30
N PHE A 82 -6.16 0.81 1.58
CA PHE A 82 -5.45 1.59 0.59
C PHE A 82 -4.81 0.70 -0.48
N ILE A 83 -4.18 -0.41 -0.10
CA ILE A 83 -3.58 -1.35 -1.05
C ILE A 83 -4.69 -1.93 -1.92
N LYS A 84 -5.73 -2.53 -1.31
CA LYS A 84 -6.84 -3.16 -2.03
C LYS A 84 -7.50 -2.25 -3.05
N ARG A 85 -7.75 -0.97 -2.73
CA ARG A 85 -8.38 -0.01 -3.66
C ARG A 85 -7.46 0.44 -4.80
N ASN A 86 -6.14 0.30 -4.63
CA ASN A 86 -5.11 0.75 -5.58
C ASN A 86 -4.46 -0.40 -6.36
N THR A 87 -4.86 -1.64 -6.10
CA THR A 87 -4.35 -2.85 -6.74
C THR A 87 -5.46 -3.62 -7.41
N ARG A 88 -5.10 -4.46 -8.38
CA ARG A 88 -6.07 -5.27 -9.12
C ARG A 88 -6.46 -6.51 -8.30
N LEU A 89 -7.67 -6.99 -8.57
CA LEU A 89 -8.16 -8.30 -8.14
C LEU A 89 -8.46 -9.07 -9.42
N TYR A 90 -7.77 -10.19 -9.64
CA TYR A 90 -8.08 -11.10 -10.73
C TYR A 90 -9.10 -12.11 -10.23
N SER A 91 -10.17 -12.37 -10.98
CA SER A 91 -11.18 -13.35 -10.62
C SER A 91 -11.08 -14.53 -11.56
N LYS A 92 -10.63 -15.66 -11.03
CA LYS A 92 -10.60 -16.94 -11.74
C LYS A 92 -11.90 -17.68 -11.46
N ILE A 93 -12.59 -18.16 -12.50
CA ILE A 93 -13.75 -19.04 -12.34
C ILE A 93 -13.28 -20.44 -12.71
N GLU A 94 -13.10 -21.30 -11.71
CA GLU A 94 -12.87 -22.72 -11.92
C GLU A 94 -14.12 -23.50 -11.49
N SER A 95 -14.73 -24.20 -12.45
CA SER A 95 -15.98 -24.95 -12.25
C SER A 95 -17.13 -24.05 -11.75
N PHE A 96 -17.76 -24.37 -10.60
CA PHE A 96 -18.85 -23.59 -9.99
C PHE A 96 -18.36 -22.56 -8.96
N HIS A 97 -17.06 -22.42 -8.75
CA HIS A 97 -16.50 -21.55 -7.73
C HIS A 97 -15.66 -20.43 -8.34
N ARG A 98 -15.91 -19.21 -7.85
CA ARG A 98 -15.10 -18.03 -8.16
C ARG A 98 -14.03 -17.90 -7.08
N GLU A 99 -12.79 -17.80 -7.52
CA GLU A 99 -11.65 -17.47 -6.67
C GLU A 99 -11.11 -16.10 -7.06
N ASP A 100 -10.98 -15.22 -6.06
CA ASP A 100 -10.44 -13.88 -6.24
C ASP A 100 -8.99 -13.84 -5.79
N ILE A 101 -8.07 -13.58 -6.73
CA ILE A 101 -6.63 -13.54 -6.54
C ILE A 101 -6.17 -12.07 -6.47
N PRO A 102 -5.72 -11.58 -5.30
CA PRO A 102 -5.21 -10.22 -5.17
C PRO A 102 -3.87 -10.04 -5.88
N SER A 103 -3.50 -8.79 -6.21
CA SER A 103 -2.20 -8.51 -6.82
C SER A 103 -1.03 -8.88 -5.92
N TYR A 104 -1.19 -8.86 -4.60
CA TYR A 104 -0.10 -9.12 -3.66
C TYR A 104 -0.57 -10.10 -2.56
N PRO A 105 0.34 -10.93 -2.01
CA PRO A 105 -0.01 -11.90 -0.99
C PRO A 105 -0.35 -11.21 0.33
N GLU A 106 -1.63 -11.18 0.70
CA GLU A 106 -2.12 -10.39 1.85
C GLU A 106 -1.41 -10.74 3.16
N ILE A 107 -1.13 -12.03 3.40
CA ILE A 107 -0.43 -12.50 4.60
C ILE A 107 1.00 -11.94 4.64
N ALA A 108 1.74 -12.03 3.54
CA ALA A 108 3.10 -11.51 3.45
C ALA A 108 3.15 -9.99 3.58
N VAL A 109 2.22 -9.27 2.93
CA VAL A 109 2.11 -7.81 3.04
C VAL A 109 1.80 -7.38 4.46
N ARG A 110 0.87 -8.06 5.14
CA ARG A 110 0.56 -7.83 6.56
C ARG A 110 1.80 -8.05 7.43
N GLU A 111 2.51 -9.16 7.24
CA GLU A 111 3.72 -9.47 8.01
C GLU A 111 4.79 -8.39 7.85
N VAL A 112 5.05 -7.93 6.62
CA VAL A 112 6.02 -6.85 6.36
C VAL A 112 5.55 -5.52 6.94
N LEU A 113 4.25 -5.22 6.89
CA LEU A 113 3.69 -4.00 7.49
C LEU A 113 3.86 -3.99 9.02
N ILE A 114 3.49 -5.08 9.70
CA ILE A 114 3.60 -5.18 11.15
C ILE A 114 5.08 -5.13 11.57
N ASN A 115 5.96 -5.87 10.88
CA ASN A 115 7.39 -5.81 11.15
C ASN A 115 7.99 -4.42 10.87
N SER A 116 7.48 -3.72 9.85
CA SER A 116 7.87 -2.33 9.59
C SER A 116 7.52 -1.43 10.78
N LEU A 117 6.30 -1.51 11.30
CA LEU A 117 5.88 -0.72 12.47
C LEU A 117 6.65 -1.11 13.74
N ALA A 118 6.93 -2.39 13.94
CA ALA A 118 7.66 -2.88 15.10
C ALA A 118 9.15 -2.52 15.07
N HIS A 119 9.77 -2.48 13.89
CA HIS A 119 11.22 -2.37 13.74
C HIS A 119 11.70 -1.06 13.13
N THR A 120 10.85 -0.09 12.82
CA THR A 120 11.31 1.24 12.37
C THR A 120 12.24 1.89 13.39
N ASP A 121 13.29 2.53 12.88
CA ASP A 121 14.14 3.41 13.69
C ASP A 121 13.49 4.79 13.86
N TYR A 122 12.71 4.95 14.93
CA TYR A 122 12.02 6.19 15.28
C TYR A 122 12.95 7.34 15.72
N SER A 123 14.26 7.10 15.81
CA SER A 123 15.24 8.16 16.11
C SER A 123 15.62 8.97 14.87
N ILE A 124 15.48 8.40 13.67
CA ILE A 124 15.85 9.05 12.40
C ILE A 124 14.80 10.11 12.05
N LYS A 125 15.23 11.38 12.03
CA LYS A 125 14.36 12.52 11.72
C LYS A 125 14.18 12.73 10.21
N GLY A 126 13.00 13.19 9.82
CA GLY A 126 12.63 13.46 8.42
C GLY A 126 12.33 12.20 7.60
N MET A 127 12.38 11.00 8.21
CA MET A 127 12.09 9.74 7.55
C MET A 127 10.87 9.07 8.17
N ARG A 128 10.04 8.49 7.31
CA ARG A 128 8.80 7.82 7.69
C ARG A 128 8.68 6.52 6.90
N ILE A 129 7.73 5.67 7.27
CA ILE A 129 7.44 4.46 6.49
C ILE A 129 6.72 4.89 5.21
N PHE A 130 7.21 4.45 4.06
CA PHE A 130 6.55 4.67 2.77
C PHE A 130 6.02 3.36 2.21
N ILE A 131 4.78 3.40 1.73
CA ILE A 131 4.15 2.31 0.98
C ILE A 131 3.85 2.83 -0.42
N SER A 132 4.69 2.46 -1.38
CA SER A 132 4.63 2.98 -2.75
C SER A 132 4.16 1.89 -3.71
N ILE A 133 3.03 2.11 -4.37
CA ILE A 133 2.49 1.19 -5.38
C ILE A 133 2.79 1.78 -6.75
N PHE A 134 3.64 1.10 -7.51
CA PHE A 134 4.02 1.41 -8.89
C PHE A 134 3.25 0.54 -9.88
N SER A 135 3.40 0.83 -11.17
CA SER A 135 2.77 0.03 -12.23
C SER A 135 3.19 -1.44 -12.21
N ASP A 136 4.39 -1.75 -11.71
CA ASP A 136 5.03 -3.07 -11.83
C ASP A 136 5.40 -3.71 -10.48
N ARG A 137 5.19 -3.02 -9.36
CA ARG A 137 5.56 -3.48 -8.01
C ARG A 137 4.94 -2.64 -6.91
N MET A 138 4.96 -3.16 -5.69
CA MET A 138 4.75 -2.40 -4.47
C MET A 138 6.04 -2.40 -3.65
N GLU A 139 6.39 -1.27 -3.05
CA GLU A 139 7.55 -1.13 -2.17
C GLU A 139 7.09 -0.68 -0.78
N ILE A 140 7.56 -1.36 0.27
CA ILE A 140 7.47 -0.90 1.65
C ILE A 140 8.88 -0.50 2.08
N GLN A 141 9.09 0.81 2.27
CA GLN A 141 10.36 1.39 2.70
C GLN A 141 10.26 1.78 4.18
N ASN A 142 11.19 1.31 4.97
CA ASN A 142 11.24 1.43 6.41
C ASN A 142 12.52 2.15 6.88
N PRO A 143 12.42 3.20 7.72
CA PRO A 143 13.60 3.85 8.29
C PRO A 143 14.41 2.91 9.19
N GLY A 144 15.74 2.91 8.99
CA GLY A 144 16.69 2.07 9.71
C GLY A 144 17.17 0.88 8.89
N MET A 145 18.43 0.53 9.09
CA MET A 145 19.09 -0.65 8.49
C MET A 145 18.83 -1.90 9.34
N LEU A 146 19.39 -3.04 8.95
CA LEU A 146 19.48 -4.19 9.86
C LEU A 146 20.21 -3.79 11.16
N PRO A 147 19.82 -4.36 12.33
CA PRO A 147 20.53 -4.13 13.58
C PRO A 147 22.02 -4.40 13.46
N PHE A 148 22.86 -3.59 14.12
CA PHE A 148 24.32 -3.79 14.09
C PHE A 148 24.70 -5.25 14.42
N GLY A 149 25.53 -5.83 13.56
CA GLY A 149 25.99 -7.22 13.62
C GLY A 149 25.04 -8.25 12.99
N MET A 150 23.90 -7.84 12.41
CA MET A 150 22.99 -8.72 11.68
C MET A 150 23.17 -8.55 10.18
N THR A 151 23.29 -9.67 9.47
CA THR A 151 23.31 -9.73 8.01
C THR A 151 21.93 -10.08 7.44
N LEU A 152 21.78 -9.91 6.12
CA LEU A 152 20.56 -10.35 5.45
C LEU A 152 20.38 -11.88 5.53
N ASP A 153 21.47 -12.64 5.56
CA ASP A 153 21.41 -14.10 5.67
C ASP A 153 20.98 -14.54 7.09
N ASP A 154 21.44 -13.85 8.13
CA ASP A 154 20.95 -14.06 9.50
C ASP A 154 19.44 -13.79 9.60
N PHE A 155 18.99 -12.69 9.01
CA PHE A 155 17.57 -12.34 8.94
C PHE A 155 16.75 -13.43 8.23
N LYS A 156 17.25 -13.93 7.08
CA LYS A 156 16.61 -15.04 6.34
C LYS A 156 16.60 -16.36 7.10
N ALA A 157 17.60 -16.59 7.94
CA ALA A 157 17.68 -17.74 8.85
C ALA A 157 16.74 -17.62 10.07
N GLY A 158 16.01 -16.51 10.21
CA GLY A 158 15.07 -16.28 11.30
C GLY A 158 15.71 -15.67 12.55
N VAL A 159 16.96 -15.20 12.48
CA VAL A 159 17.58 -14.48 13.59
C VAL A 159 16.84 -13.16 13.78
N SER A 160 16.33 -12.93 14.99
CA SER A 160 15.56 -11.74 15.33
C SER A 160 16.23 -10.90 16.41
N LYS A 161 16.30 -9.58 16.19
CA LYS A 161 16.81 -8.62 17.16
C LYS A 161 15.83 -7.46 17.28
N VAL A 162 15.16 -7.39 18.43
CA VAL A 162 14.10 -6.43 18.71
C VAL A 162 14.65 -5.02 18.89
N ARG A 163 14.20 -4.08 18.07
CA ARG A 163 14.54 -2.65 18.17
C ARG A 163 13.63 -1.93 19.16
N ASN A 164 12.31 -2.05 18.98
CA ASN A 164 11.32 -1.37 19.81
C ASN A 164 10.61 -2.34 20.76
N ARG A 165 11.25 -2.69 21.88
CA ARG A 165 10.77 -3.72 22.83
C ARG A 165 9.31 -3.54 23.27
N VAL A 166 8.91 -2.31 23.59
CA VAL A 166 7.54 -2.03 24.04
C VAL A 166 6.53 -2.23 22.90
N ILE A 167 6.87 -1.80 21.68
CA ILE A 167 6.00 -1.96 20.52
C ILE A 167 5.84 -3.44 20.18
N CYS A 168 6.95 -4.18 20.10
CA CYS A 168 6.92 -5.62 19.85
C CYS A 168 6.14 -6.38 20.93
N CYS A 169 6.32 -5.99 22.21
CA CYS A 169 5.57 -6.58 23.32
C CYS A 169 4.06 -6.41 23.12
N VAL A 170 3.60 -5.17 22.88
CA VAL A 170 2.18 -4.88 22.65
C VAL A 170 1.65 -5.65 21.43
N PHE A 171 2.37 -5.64 20.31
CA PHE A 171 1.95 -6.35 19.11
C PHE A 171 1.86 -7.87 19.32
N ARG A 172 2.76 -8.45 20.11
CA ARG A 172 2.69 -9.87 20.50
C ARG A 172 1.46 -10.14 21.37
N GLU A 173 1.20 -9.33 22.39
CA GLU A 173 0.02 -9.49 23.25
C GLU A 173 -1.30 -9.36 22.48
N LEU A 174 -1.31 -8.56 21.41
CA LEU A 174 -2.44 -8.39 20.50
C LEU A 174 -2.53 -9.46 19.40
N GLY A 175 -1.62 -10.44 19.36
CA GLY A 175 -1.57 -11.47 18.32
C GLY A 175 -1.22 -10.94 16.92
N LEU A 176 -0.61 -9.76 16.84
CA LEU A 176 -0.23 -9.13 15.57
C LEU A 176 1.09 -9.70 15.01
N MET A 177 2.01 -10.11 15.90
CA MET A 177 3.30 -10.70 15.56
C MET A 177 3.72 -11.82 16.52
N GLU A 178 4.65 -12.66 16.08
CA GLU A 178 5.29 -13.71 16.88
C GLU A 178 6.78 -13.38 17.11
N GLU A 179 7.41 -13.97 18.13
CA GLU A 179 8.84 -13.74 18.45
C GLU A 179 9.77 -14.88 18.03
N TRP A 180 9.25 -15.94 17.42
CA TRP A 180 10.04 -17.14 17.06
C TRP A 180 10.84 -17.02 15.76
N GLY A 181 11.02 -15.81 15.22
CA GLY A 181 11.75 -15.62 13.95
C GLY A 181 11.03 -16.17 12.71
N SER A 182 9.76 -16.55 12.83
CA SER A 182 8.96 -17.20 11.79
C SER A 182 8.50 -16.25 10.67
N GLY A 183 8.64 -14.94 10.85
CA GLY A 183 8.09 -13.93 9.94
C GLY A 183 8.62 -14.03 8.52
N TYR A 184 9.94 -14.18 8.34
CA TYR A 184 10.54 -14.33 7.01
C TYR A 184 10.04 -15.58 6.30
N SER A 185 10.10 -16.74 6.96
CA SER A 185 9.62 -18.00 6.39
C SER A 185 8.12 -17.96 6.07
N ARG A 186 7.31 -17.28 6.88
CA ARG A 186 5.86 -17.08 6.63
C ARG A 186 5.62 -16.24 5.37
N ILE A 187 6.40 -15.16 5.17
CA ILE A 187 6.34 -14.33 3.97
C ILE A 187 6.64 -15.19 2.72
N ILE A 188 7.77 -15.90 2.74
CA ILE A 188 8.20 -16.72 1.60
C ILE A 188 7.19 -17.84 1.30
N LYS A 189 6.73 -18.53 2.34
CA LYS A 189 5.70 -19.57 2.21
C LYS A 189 4.41 -19.01 1.62
N SER A 190 3.92 -17.87 2.13
CA SER A 190 2.70 -17.23 1.61
C SER A 190 2.83 -16.81 0.14
N CYS A 191 4.00 -16.34 -0.29
CA CYS A 191 4.22 -16.02 -1.69
C CYS A 191 4.19 -17.28 -2.55
N ARG A 192 4.95 -18.32 -2.14
CA ARG A 192 5.06 -19.57 -2.87
C ARG A 192 3.74 -20.32 -3.00
N ASP A 193 3.04 -20.50 -1.89
CA ASP A 193 1.76 -21.22 -1.84
C ASP A 193 0.68 -20.49 -2.68
N GLY A 194 0.77 -19.17 -2.76
CA GLY A 194 -0.13 -18.33 -3.54
C GLY A 194 0.32 -18.01 -4.97
N GLY A 195 1.41 -18.59 -5.48
CA GLY A 195 1.89 -18.35 -6.84
C GLY A 195 2.52 -16.97 -7.10
N TYR A 196 2.85 -16.22 -6.05
CA TYR A 196 3.49 -14.91 -6.14
C TYR A 196 5.02 -15.02 -6.26
N PRO A 197 5.68 -14.10 -6.96
CA PRO A 197 7.13 -13.97 -6.87
C PRO A 197 7.57 -13.69 -5.43
N GLU A 198 8.73 -14.22 -5.04
CA GLU A 198 9.32 -13.91 -3.74
C GLU A 198 9.71 -12.42 -3.68
N PRO A 199 9.47 -11.73 -2.55
CA PRO A 199 9.81 -10.32 -2.44
C PRO A 199 11.33 -10.11 -2.31
N GLU A 200 11.77 -8.92 -2.68
CA GLU A 200 13.19 -8.54 -2.64
C GLU A 200 13.44 -7.62 -1.44
N TRP A 201 14.45 -7.95 -0.62
CA TRP A 201 14.92 -7.11 0.49
C TRP A 201 16.15 -6.32 0.04
N ILE A 202 16.10 -5.00 0.22
CA ILE A 202 17.12 -4.06 -0.25
C ILE A 202 17.46 -3.10 0.88
N GLU A 203 18.70 -3.10 1.33
CA GLU A 203 19.22 -2.02 2.17
C GLU A 203 19.62 -0.85 1.27
N GLN A 204 19.01 0.31 1.50
CA GLN A 204 19.20 1.52 0.69
C GLN A 204 19.54 2.68 1.62
N GLY A 205 20.85 2.92 1.78
CA GLY A 205 21.38 3.92 2.71
C GLY A 205 20.92 3.60 4.14
N VAL A 206 20.21 4.55 4.76
CA VAL A 206 19.68 4.44 6.14
C VAL A 206 18.28 3.83 6.21
N SER A 207 17.85 3.09 5.20
CA SER A 207 16.52 2.47 5.16
C SER A 207 16.57 1.05 4.62
N MET A 208 15.66 0.21 5.09
CA MET A 208 15.38 -1.09 4.52
C MET A 208 14.14 -1.00 3.64
N LYS A 209 14.15 -1.66 2.48
CA LYS A 209 13.04 -1.69 1.54
C LYS A 209 12.70 -3.12 1.20
N VAL A 210 11.41 -3.44 1.18
CA VAL A 210 10.87 -4.72 0.69
C VAL A 210 10.04 -4.45 -0.55
N ALA A 211 10.38 -5.08 -1.67
CA ALA A 211 9.67 -4.93 -2.93
C ALA A 211 8.88 -6.21 -3.27
N PHE A 212 7.59 -6.06 -3.51
CA PHE A 212 6.69 -7.10 -3.97
C PHE A 212 6.38 -6.91 -5.45
N ARG A 213 6.51 -7.99 -6.23
CA ARG A 213 5.99 -8.04 -7.60
C ARG A 213 4.55 -8.53 -7.58
N PRO A 214 3.68 -8.03 -8.47
CA PRO A 214 2.30 -8.46 -8.52
C PRO A 214 2.18 -9.92 -8.97
N HIS A 215 1.07 -10.58 -8.62
CA HIS A 215 0.77 -11.93 -9.08
C HIS A 215 0.80 -11.98 -10.62
N PRO A 216 1.41 -13.02 -11.24
CA PRO A 216 1.51 -13.11 -12.70
C PRO A 216 0.16 -12.99 -13.42
N GLU A 217 -0.90 -13.57 -12.86
CA GLU A 217 -2.27 -13.49 -13.44
C GLU A 217 -2.92 -12.10 -13.29
N THR A 218 -2.41 -11.25 -12.40
CA THR A 218 -2.87 -9.85 -12.25
C THR A 218 -2.06 -8.88 -13.13
N HIS A 219 -0.94 -9.34 -13.67
CA HIS A 219 0.03 -8.55 -14.40
C HIS A 219 -0.23 -8.57 -15.91
N GLU A 220 -1.18 -7.76 -16.36
CA GLU A 220 -1.24 -7.35 -17.78
C GLU A 220 -0.52 -6.02 -17.99
N GLU A 221 0.47 -6.01 -18.88
CA GLU A 221 1.30 -4.86 -19.27
C GLU A 221 0.51 -3.72 -19.95
N ASN A 222 -0.76 -3.90 -20.33
CA ASN A 222 -1.47 -2.94 -21.21
C ASN A 222 -2.96 -2.71 -20.87
N VAL A 223 -3.31 -2.46 -19.61
CA VAL A 223 -4.65 -1.92 -19.27
C VAL A 223 -4.56 -0.79 -18.24
N PRO A 224 -5.07 0.41 -18.53
CA PRO A 224 -4.92 1.56 -17.66
C PRO A 224 -5.65 1.37 -16.32
N VAL A 225 -4.91 1.65 -15.25
CA VAL A 225 -5.37 1.81 -13.86
C VAL A 225 -6.46 2.87 -13.84
N ASN A 226 -7.61 2.53 -13.25
CA ASN A 226 -8.81 3.33 -12.97
C ASN A 226 -8.62 4.87 -13.08
N VAL A 227 -8.48 5.40 -14.29
CA VAL A 227 -8.51 6.84 -14.52
C VAL A 227 -9.98 7.22 -14.45
N PRO A 228 -10.40 8.18 -13.60
CA PRO A 228 -11.79 8.59 -13.53
C PRO A 228 -12.27 9.01 -14.92
N VAL A 229 -13.13 8.19 -15.50
CA VAL A 229 -13.80 8.43 -16.79
C VAL A 229 -15.29 8.57 -16.53
N ASN A 230 -15.93 9.49 -17.24
CA ASN A 230 -17.38 9.65 -17.15
C ASN A 230 -18.09 8.51 -17.92
N SER A 231 -19.40 8.35 -17.74
CA SER A 231 -20.17 7.25 -18.35
C SER A 231 -20.06 7.20 -19.89
N ARG A 232 -19.92 8.36 -20.56
CA ARG A 232 -19.75 8.43 -22.02
C ARG A 232 -18.37 7.96 -22.46
N GLN A 233 -17.34 8.35 -21.71
CA GLN A 233 -15.96 7.93 -21.92
C GLN A 233 -15.80 6.44 -21.66
N GLN A 234 -16.44 5.91 -20.61
CA GLN A 234 -16.44 4.48 -20.31
C GLN A 234 -17.09 3.67 -21.46
N TRP A 235 -18.28 4.08 -21.91
CA TRP A 235 -18.94 3.45 -23.05
C TRP A 235 -18.05 3.40 -24.29
N PHE A 236 -17.34 4.50 -24.60
CA PHE A 236 -16.42 4.54 -25.73
C PHE A 236 -15.26 3.56 -25.57
N LEU A 237 -14.67 3.46 -24.38
CA LEU A 237 -13.59 2.50 -24.09
C LEU A 237 -14.07 1.06 -24.23
N ASP A 238 -15.29 0.76 -23.80
CA ASP A 238 -15.88 -0.58 -23.91
C ASP A 238 -16.06 -0.99 -25.38
N GLN A 239 -16.49 -0.07 -26.25
CA GLN A 239 -16.60 -0.33 -27.70
C GLN A 239 -15.23 -0.57 -28.35
N VAL A 240 -14.22 0.23 -27.99
CA VAL A 240 -12.85 0.04 -28.49
C VAL A 240 -12.25 -1.28 -28.01
N LYS A 241 -12.58 -1.72 -26.79
CA LYS A 241 -12.14 -3.00 -26.21
C LYS A 241 -12.65 -4.20 -26.99
N VAL A 242 -13.90 -4.14 -27.48
CA VAL A 242 -14.52 -5.20 -28.30
C VAL A 242 -14.08 -5.12 -29.78
N GLY A 243 -13.23 -4.14 -30.14
CA GLY A 243 -12.69 -4.00 -31.50
C GLY A 243 -13.63 -3.27 -32.47
N VAL A 244 -14.68 -2.62 -31.97
CA VAL A 244 -15.63 -1.86 -32.79
C VAL A 244 -14.99 -0.54 -33.24
N LYS A 245 -15.14 -0.19 -34.52
CA LYS A 245 -14.73 1.12 -35.04
C LYS A 245 -15.73 2.18 -34.60
N VAL A 246 -15.40 2.89 -33.51
CA VAL A 246 -16.21 3.99 -32.98
C VAL A 246 -15.55 5.35 -33.18
N SER A 247 -16.39 6.38 -33.31
CA SER A 247 -16.06 7.77 -33.64
C SER A 247 -16.76 8.75 -32.68
N ALA A 248 -16.51 10.04 -32.86
CA ALA A 248 -17.20 11.08 -32.09
C ALA A 248 -18.71 11.13 -32.38
N ASN A 249 -19.12 10.79 -33.61
CA ASN A 249 -20.53 10.78 -33.99
C ASN A 249 -21.30 9.68 -33.26
N ASP A 250 -20.68 8.51 -33.06
CA ASP A 250 -21.33 7.39 -32.35
C ASP A 250 -21.62 7.74 -30.88
N ILE A 251 -20.72 8.47 -30.23
CA ILE A 251 -20.97 9.00 -28.88
C ILE A 251 -22.11 10.03 -28.91
N ALA A 252 -22.10 10.93 -29.89
CA ALA A 252 -23.09 11.99 -30.03
C ALA A 252 -24.50 11.43 -30.23
N GLU A 253 -24.65 10.42 -31.10
CA GLU A 253 -25.92 9.74 -31.39
C GLU A 253 -26.39 8.90 -30.20
N HIS A 254 -25.51 8.07 -29.62
CA HIS A 254 -25.88 7.17 -28.52
C HIS A 254 -26.31 7.95 -27.26
N TRP A 255 -25.59 9.03 -26.92
CA TRP A 255 -25.83 9.81 -25.70
C TRP A 255 -26.63 11.10 -25.94
N LYS A 256 -27.07 11.37 -27.17
CA LYS A 256 -27.79 12.59 -27.58
C LYS A 256 -27.08 13.88 -27.14
N VAL A 257 -25.76 13.94 -27.33
CA VAL A 257 -24.92 15.12 -27.02
C VAL A 257 -24.41 15.78 -28.29
N SER A 258 -23.96 17.04 -28.20
CA SER A 258 -23.34 17.71 -29.34
C SER A 258 -22.02 17.04 -29.74
N GLU A 259 -21.72 17.04 -31.04
CA GLU A 259 -20.46 16.50 -31.59
C GLU A 259 -19.23 17.15 -30.94
N LYS A 260 -19.34 18.44 -30.57
CA LYS A 260 -18.29 19.18 -29.84
C LYS A 260 -17.99 18.56 -28.47
N THR A 261 -19.02 18.13 -27.74
CA THR A 261 -18.86 17.44 -26.45
C THR A 261 -18.25 16.06 -26.63
N ALA A 262 -18.69 15.29 -27.62
CA ALA A 262 -18.14 13.99 -27.94
C ALA A 262 -16.64 14.05 -28.33
N LYS A 263 -16.26 15.03 -29.17
CA LYS A 263 -14.86 15.30 -29.51
C LYS A 263 -14.02 15.66 -28.28
N ARG A 264 -14.58 16.41 -27.35
CA ARG A 264 -13.92 16.75 -26.07
C ARG A 264 -13.68 15.50 -25.22
N ASP A 265 -14.66 14.59 -25.13
CA ASP A 265 -14.52 13.32 -24.40
C ASP A 265 -13.41 12.44 -25.01
N ILE A 266 -13.35 12.30 -26.34
CA ILE A 266 -12.26 11.56 -27.02
C ILE A 266 -10.90 12.25 -26.83
N ALA A 267 -10.85 13.58 -26.89
CA ALA A 267 -9.61 14.33 -26.66
C ALA A 267 -9.11 14.15 -25.22
N ASP A 268 -10.02 14.09 -24.24
CA ASP A 268 -9.70 13.80 -22.85
C ASP A 268 -9.12 12.38 -22.69
N LEU A 269 -9.75 11.38 -23.31
CA LEU A 269 -9.25 10.00 -23.34
C LEU A 269 -7.84 9.88 -23.97
N LYS A 270 -7.58 10.60 -25.07
CA LYS A 270 -6.25 10.69 -25.69
C LYS A 270 -5.23 11.33 -24.75
N ARG A 271 -5.60 12.45 -24.11
CA ARG A 271 -4.76 13.18 -23.15
C ARG A 271 -4.41 12.31 -21.94
N LYS A 272 -5.39 11.56 -21.43
CA LYS A 272 -5.23 10.56 -20.36
C LYS A 272 -4.42 9.33 -20.79
N ARG A 273 -4.06 9.24 -22.09
CA ARG A 273 -3.33 8.14 -22.72
C ARG A 273 -4.05 6.79 -22.64
N LEU A 274 -5.38 6.80 -22.60
CA LEU A 274 -6.21 5.59 -22.55
C LEU A 274 -6.46 4.99 -23.95
N ILE A 275 -6.38 5.84 -24.98
CA ILE A 275 -6.59 5.45 -26.38
C ILE A 275 -5.51 6.05 -27.29
N LYS A 276 -5.20 5.37 -28.39
CA LYS A 276 -4.37 5.86 -29.49
C LYS A 276 -5.08 5.62 -30.82
N PHE A 277 -5.00 6.58 -31.74
CA PHE A 277 -5.52 6.41 -33.10
C PHE A 277 -4.45 5.77 -33.99
N ARG A 278 -4.81 4.75 -34.77
CA ARG A 278 -3.91 4.08 -35.72
C ARG A 278 -4.57 4.01 -37.10
N GLY A 279 -3.84 4.43 -38.13
CA GLY A 279 -4.29 4.47 -39.52
C GLY A 279 -4.56 5.88 -40.05
N ALA A 280 -4.96 5.97 -41.32
CA ALA A 280 -5.30 7.24 -41.97
C ALA A 280 -6.59 7.84 -41.39
N PRO A 281 -6.78 9.17 -41.38
CA PRO A 281 -7.96 9.82 -40.79
C PRO A 281 -9.32 9.27 -41.26
N LYS A 282 -9.40 8.77 -42.51
CA LYS A 282 -10.63 8.19 -43.08
C LYS A 282 -10.84 6.70 -42.76
N ASN A 283 -9.78 5.93 -42.50
CA ASN A 283 -9.84 4.46 -42.38
C ASN A 283 -9.31 3.92 -41.04
N GLY A 284 -8.71 4.78 -40.24
CA GLY A 284 -8.09 4.44 -38.96
C GLY A 284 -9.11 4.23 -37.86
N SER A 285 -8.66 3.58 -36.79
CA SER A 285 -9.48 3.27 -35.62
C SER A 285 -8.72 3.57 -34.34
N TYR A 286 -9.47 3.70 -33.26
CA TYR A 286 -8.92 3.82 -31.91
C TYR A 286 -8.53 2.43 -31.37
N PHE A 287 -7.47 2.40 -30.60
CA PHE A 287 -6.99 1.23 -29.88
C PHE A 287 -6.70 1.62 -28.43
N LEU A 288 -6.95 0.72 -27.48
CA LEU A 288 -6.52 0.90 -26.11
C LEU A 288 -4.99 0.91 -26.04
N LYS A 289 -4.46 1.66 -25.08
CA LYS A 289 -3.02 1.77 -24.84
C LYS A 289 -2.64 1.10 -23.53
#